data_AF-A0A316E4D5-F1
#
_entry.id   AF-A0A316E4D5-F1
#
_cell.length_a   1.000
_cell.length_b   1.000
_cell.length_c   1.000
_cell.angle_alpha   90.00
_cell.angle_beta   90.00
_cell.angle_gamma   90.00
#
_symmetry.space_group_name_H-M   'P 1'
#
loop_
_entity.id
_entity.type
_entity.pdbx_description
1 polymer ?
#
loop_
_entity_poly.entity_id
_entity_poly.type
_entity_poly.pdbx_seq_one_letter_code
_entity_poly.pdbx_strand_id
1 'polypeptide(L)' 'MLGIYNKKLKELAKLCGITKNVSSYVARHSFANCLKQKGVATDVISESLGHQNLAVTQAYLKELDTQIVDKALEVLL' A
#
# COMPACT_ATOMS: atom_id res chain seq x y z
N MET A 1 -18.20 9.66 -5.28
CA MET A 1 -17.73 8.42 -5.95
C MET A 1 -16.88 7.54 -5.01
N LEU A 2 -15.82 8.05 -4.39
CA LEU A 2 -14.93 7.28 -3.49
C LEU A 2 -15.63 6.70 -2.24
N GLY A 3 -16.59 7.44 -1.64
CA GLY A 3 -17.31 6.98 -0.45
C GLY A 3 -18.13 5.70 -0.69
N ILE A 4 -18.84 5.62 -1.82
CA ILE A 4 -19.60 4.43 -2.21
C ILE A 4 -18.64 3.26 -2.49
N TYR A 5 -17.53 3.53 -3.18
CA TYR A 5 -16.49 2.52 -3.44
C TYR A 5 -15.93 1.93 -2.15
N ASN A 6 -15.55 2.78 -1.19
CA ASN A 6 -15.03 2.34 0.11
C ASN A 6 -16.09 1.60 0.94
N LYS A 7 -17.38 1.98 0.84
CA LYS A 7 -18.47 1.23 1.48
C LYS A 7 -18.57 -0.19 0.92
N LYS A 8 -18.55 -0.34 -0.41
CA LYS A 8 -18.54 -1.65 -1.07
C LYS A 8 -17.31 -2.49 -0.71
N LEU A 9 -16.13 -1.88 -0.62
CA LEU A 9 -14.92 -2.55 -0.16
C LEU A 9 -15.06 -3.10 1.27
N LYS A 10 -15.68 -2.34 2.18
CA LYS A 10 -15.94 -2.81 3.55
C LYS A 10 -16.93 -3.97 3.59
N GLU A 11 -17.97 -3.93 2.76
CA GLU A 11 -18.93 -5.04 2.62
C GLU A 11 -18.23 -6.31 2.12
N LEU A 12 -17.37 -6.21 1.09
CA LEU A 12 -16.55 -7.31 0.60
C LEU A 12 -15.58 -7.84 1.66
N ALA A 13 -14.90 -6.95 2.40
CA ALA A 13 -14.00 -7.33 3.47
C ALA A 13 -14.71 -8.17 4.55
N LYS A 14 -15.95 -7.78 4.91
CA LYS A 14 -16.78 -8.52 5.85
C LYS A 14 -17.14 -9.92 5.32
N LEU A 15 -17.51 -10.03 4.05
CA LEU A 15 -17.82 -11.32 3.42
C LEU A 15 -16.60 -12.26 3.37
N CYS A 16 -15.40 -11.71 3.18
CA CYS A 16 -14.15 -12.46 3.17
C CYS A 16 -13.56 -12.73 4.56
N GLY A 17 -14.22 -12.32 5.66
CA GLY A 17 -13.71 -12.48 7.02
C GLY A 17 -12.48 -11.60 7.34
N ILE A 18 -12.24 -10.54 6.55
CA ILE A 18 -11.14 -9.60 6.78
C ILE A 18 -11.54 -8.61 7.88
N THR A 19 -10.84 -8.69 9.01
CA THR A 19 -11.09 -7.84 10.19
C THR A 19 -10.42 -6.46 10.10
N LYS A 20 -9.40 -6.32 9.26
CA LYS A 20 -8.70 -5.05 9.03
C LYS A 20 -9.55 -4.10 8.21
N ASN A 21 -9.42 -2.80 8.47
CA ASN A 21 -10.11 -1.79 7.69
C ASN A 21 -9.54 -1.75 6.25
N VAL A 22 -10.40 -1.98 5.26
CA VAL A 22 -10.05 -1.92 3.83
C VAL A 22 -10.58 -0.63 3.22
N SER A 23 -9.75 0.03 2.41
CA SER A 23 -10.11 1.21 1.65
C SER A 23 -9.33 1.27 0.33
N SER A 24 -9.70 2.18 -0.56
CA SER A 24 -8.94 2.49 -1.77
C SER A 24 -7.48 2.85 -1.48
N TYR A 25 -7.21 3.48 -0.33
CA TYR A 25 -5.86 3.83 0.09
C TYR A 25 -5.03 2.59 0.46
N VAL A 26 -5.64 1.62 1.14
CA VAL A 26 -5.00 0.32 1.46
C VAL A 26 -4.65 -0.44 0.20
N ALA A 27 -5.53 -0.43 -0.81
CA ALA A 27 -5.27 -1.04 -2.10
C ALA A 27 -4.09 -0.37 -2.83
N ARG A 28 -4.03 0.97 -2.83
CA ARG A 28 -2.90 1.74 -3.41
C ARG A 28 -1.57 1.43 -2.74
N HIS A 29 -1.55 1.35 -1.42
CA HIS A 29 -0.37 0.94 -0.64
C HIS A 29 0.08 -0.48 -0.98
N SER A 30 -0.87 -1.40 -1.02
CA SER A 30 -0.59 -2.81 -1.35
C SER A 30 -0.01 -2.95 -2.77
N PHE A 31 -0.54 -2.19 -3.72
CA PHE A 31 -0.04 -2.15 -5.10
C PHE A 31 1.42 -1.66 -5.18
N ALA A 32 1.72 -0.51 -4.58
CA ALA A 32 3.08 0.05 -4.59
C ALA A 32 4.09 -0.87 -3.88
N ASN A 33 3.70 -1.44 -2.73
CA ASN A 33 4.54 -2.38 -2.00
C ASN A 33 4.83 -3.65 -2.82
N CYS A 34 3.83 -4.18 -3.54
CA CYS A 34 4.01 -5.34 -4.40
C CYS A 34 5.00 -5.06 -5.55
N LEU A 35 4.90 -3.90 -6.20
CA LEU A 35 5.85 -3.50 -7.25
C LEU A 35 7.28 -3.37 -6.69
N LYS A 36 7.42 -2.76 -5.52
CA LYS A 36 8.71 -2.62 -4.86
C LYS A 36 9.33 -3.97 -4.49
N GLN A 37 8.54 -4.89 -3.91
CA GLN A 37 8.98 -6.25 -3.57
C GLN A 37 9.40 -7.06 -4.81
N LYS A 38 8.82 -6.75 -5.98
CA LYS A 38 9.20 -7.33 -7.27
C LYS A 38 10.43 -6.65 -7.91
N GLY A 39 11.05 -5.67 -7.24
CA GLY A 39 12.23 -4.96 -7.74
C GLY A 39 11.93 -3.97 -8.87
N VAL A 40 10.68 -3.53 -9.02
CA VAL A 40 10.32 -2.53 -10.03
C VAL A 40 10.97 -1.19 -9.66
N ALA A 41 11.52 -0.50 -10.67
CA ALA A 41 12.21 0.76 -10.48
C ALA A 41 11.27 1.87 -9.97
N THR A 42 11.79 2.74 -9.08
CA THR A 42 11.00 3.75 -8.37
C THR A 42 10.32 4.76 -9.30
N ASP A 43 10.94 5.08 -10.44
CA ASP A 43 10.38 5.93 -11.50
C ASP A 43 9.13 5.29 -12.14
N VAL A 44 9.18 4.01 -12.47
CA VAL A 44 8.04 3.25 -13.00
C VAL A 44 6.92 3.15 -11.96
N ILE A 45 7.26 2.95 -10.68
CA ILE A 45 6.29 2.97 -9.58
C ILE A 45 5.65 4.37 -9.46
N SER A 46 6.46 5.43 -9.57
CA SER A 46 6.01 6.81 -9.50
C SER A 46 5.00 7.14 -10.59
N GLU A 47 5.30 6.74 -11.83
CA GLU A 47 4.42 6.88 -12.98
C GLU A 47 3.13 6.08 -12.80
N SER A 48 3.23 4.82 -12.35
CA SER A 48 2.07 3.96 -12.08
C SER A 48 1.14 4.52 -11.00
N LEU A 49 1.69 5.27 -10.05
CA LEU A 49 0.93 5.97 -9.01
C LEU A 49 0.40 7.34 -9.49
N GLY A 50 0.89 7.86 -10.61
CA GLY A 50 0.55 9.20 -11.09
C GLY A 50 1.20 10.32 -10.26
N HIS A 51 2.32 10.06 -9.61
CA HIS A 51 3.07 11.07 -8.86
C HIS A 51 3.95 11.89 -9.82
N GLN A 52 3.80 13.21 -9.78
CA GLN A 52 4.59 14.14 -10.62
C GLN A 52 6.03 14.34 -10.13
N ASN A 53 6.35 13.91 -8.91
CA ASN A 53 7.65 14.10 -8.30
C ASN A 53 8.14 12.80 -7.68
N LEU A 54 9.31 12.34 -8.10
CA LEU A 54 9.96 11.14 -7.61
C LEU A 54 10.20 11.17 -6.09
N ALA A 55 10.45 12.35 -5.52
CA ALA A 55 10.62 12.54 -4.08
C ALA A 55 9.37 12.13 -3.28
N VAL A 56 8.17 12.34 -3.84
CA VAL A 56 6.90 11.89 -3.22
C VAL A 56 6.86 10.38 -3.17
N THR A 57 7.24 9.71 -4.27
CA THR A 57 7.29 8.25 -4.34
C THR A 57 8.39 7.69 -3.43
N GLN A 58 9.55 8.32 -3.35
CA GLN A 58 10.64 7.94 -2.43
C GLN A 58 10.19 7.99 -0.97
N ALA A 59 9.57 9.09 -0.53
CA ALA A 59 9.03 9.20 0.83
C ALA A 59 7.96 8.13 1.09
N TYR A 60 7.04 7.94 0.15
CA TYR A 60 5.98 6.94 0.24
C TYR A 60 6.52 5.50 0.35
N LEU A 61 7.52 5.16 -0.45
CA LEU A 61 8.15 3.83 -0.40
C LEU A 61 9.02 3.63 0.85
N LYS A 62 9.57 4.71 1.44
CA LYS A 62 10.32 4.64 2.70
C LYS A 62 9.40 4.30 3.88
N GLU A 63 8.22 4.90 3.95
CA GLU A 63 7.21 4.56 4.97
C GLU A 63 6.76 3.10 4.90
N LEU A 64 6.72 2.51 3.69
CA LEU A 64 6.42 1.10 3.49
C LEU A 64 7.53 0.18 4.00
N ASP A 65 8.80 0.56 3.83
CA ASP A 65 9.95 -0.24 4.31
C ASP A 65 10.03 -0.27 5.83
N THR A 66 9.80 0.85 6.51
CA THR A 66 9.86 0.91 7.98
C THR A 66 8.94 -0.14 8.60
N GLN A 67 7.74 -0.32 8.06
CA GLN A 67 6.80 -1.35 8.53
C GLN A 67 7.29 -2.79 8.34
N ILE A 68 8.11 -3.04 7.32
CA ILE A 68 8.70 -4.37 7.06
C ILE A 68 9.85 -4.61 8.03
N VAL A 69 10.70 -3.61 8.24
CA VAL A 69 11.83 -3.67 9.18
C VAL A 69 11.32 -3.88 10.60
N ASP A 70 10.31 -3.12 11.03
CA ASP A 70 9.72 -3.24 12.36
C ASP A 70 9.17 -4.66 12.60
N LYS A 71 8.44 -5.23 11.64
CA LYS A 71 7.96 -6.62 11.72
C LYS A 71 9.08 -7.65 11.76
N ALA A 72 10.18 -7.43 11.04
CA ALA A 72 11.31 -8.34 11.04
C ALA A 72 12.02 -8.33 12.41
N LEU A 73 12.10 -7.16 13.06
CA LEU A 73 12.63 -7.00 14.42
C LEU A 73 11.74 -7.65 15.48
N GLU A 74 10.42 -7.60 15.35
CA GLU A 74 9.48 -8.27 16.26
C GLU A 74 9.68 -9.80 16.34
N VAL A 75 10.21 -10.44 15.29
CA VAL A 75 10.51 -11.89 15.30
C VAL A 75 11.71 -12.24 16.20
N LEU A 76 12.56 -11.26 16.50
CA LEU A 76 13.76 -11.45 17.32
C LEU A 76 13.52 -11.21 18.83
N LEU A 77 12.32 -10.77 19.22
CA LEU A 77 11.90 -10.50 20.60
C LEU A 77 10.88 -11.54 21.07
#